data_AF-A0A9X3Z561-F1
#
_entry.id   AF-A0A9X3Z561-F1
#
_cell.length_a   1.000
_cell.length_b   1.000
_cell.length_c   1.000
_cell.angle_alpha   90.00
_cell.angle_beta   90.00
_cell.angle_gamma   90.00
#
_symmetry.space_group_name_H-M   'P 1'
#
loop_
_entity.id
_entity.type
_entity.pdbx_description
1 polymer ?
#
loop_
_entity_poly.entity_id
_entity_poly.type
_entity_poly.pdbx_seq_one_letter_code
_entity_poly.pdbx_strand_id
1 'polypeptide(L)' 'MKAKTERKRDSAELARTKEEWIESAATLNAERFEVAGALFDLATEKAGETEVRRRLKQYRGGAE' A
#
# COMPACT_ATOMS: atom_id res chain seq x y z
N MET A 1 -23.91 -17.53 9.18
CA MET A 1 -23.71 -16.19 9.80
C MET A 1 -22.33 -15.67 9.39
N LYS A 2 -22.26 -14.41 8.96
CA LYS A 2 -21.04 -13.71 8.54
C LYS A 2 -20.12 -13.49 9.74
N ALA A 3 -18.85 -13.90 9.65
CA ALA A 3 -17.79 -13.42 10.54
C ALA A 3 -16.42 -13.54 9.84
N LYS A 4 -16.18 -12.68 8.84
CA LYS A 4 -14.83 -12.39 8.34
C LYS A 4 -14.40 -11.04 8.92
N THR A 5 -14.06 -11.08 10.19
CA THR A 5 -13.44 -10.03 11.01
C THR A 5 -12.82 -10.91 12.07
N GLU A 6 -11.51 -11.13 12.13
CA GLU A 6 -10.50 -10.18 12.55
C GLU A 6 -9.10 -10.65 12.09
N ARG A 7 -8.47 -9.93 11.16
CA ARG A 7 -7.00 -9.79 11.10
C ARG A 7 -6.68 -8.32 10.90
N LYS A 8 -7.14 -7.51 11.84
CA LYS A 8 -6.54 -6.22 12.13
C LYS A 8 -5.72 -6.41 13.41
N ARG A 9 -4.55 -5.79 13.46
CA ARG A 9 -3.56 -5.74 14.56
C ARG A 9 -2.45 -6.80 14.44
N ASP A 10 -1.54 -6.55 13.49
CA ASP A 10 -0.08 -6.59 13.72
C ASP A 10 0.74 -6.19 12.46
N SER A 11 0.09 -6.01 11.30
CA SER A 11 0.80 -5.70 10.05
C SER A 11 1.20 -4.23 9.87
N ALA A 12 1.24 -3.43 10.94
CA ALA A 12 1.49 -1.99 10.84
C ALA A 12 2.94 -1.63 10.46
N GLU A 13 3.89 -2.56 10.56
CA GLU A 13 5.30 -2.30 10.21
C GLU A 13 5.98 -3.43 9.43
N LEU A 14 5.24 -4.47 9.01
CA LEU A 14 5.80 -5.50 8.14
C LEU A 14 5.99 -4.93 6.74
N ALA A 15 7.21 -4.47 6.45
CA ALA A 15 7.59 -4.00 5.14
C ALA A 15 7.37 -5.13 4.10
N ARG A 16 6.39 -4.94 3.23
CA ARG A 16 6.07 -5.85 2.12
C ARG A 16 6.80 -5.41 0.86
N THR A 17 7.00 -6.33 -0.09
CA THR A 17 7.59 -5.99 -1.39
C THR A 17 6.67 -5.09 -2.20
N LYS A 18 7.22 -4.39 -3.21
CA LYS A 18 6.42 -3.61 -4.16
C LYS A 18 5.34 -4.46 -4.83
N GLU A 19 5.66 -5.69 -5.22
CA GLU A 19 4.72 -6.62 -5.85
C GLU A 19 3.57 -6.99 -4.91
N GLU A 20 3.88 -7.34 -3.65
CA GLU A 20 2.85 -7.64 -2.64
C GLU A 20 1.90 -6.45 -2.40
N TRP A 21 2.43 -5.22 -2.44
CA TRP A 21 1.62 -4.01 -2.34
C TRP A 21 0.72 -3.81 -3.55
N ILE A 22 1.25 -4.06 -4.75
CA ILE A 22 0.49 -3.98 -6.01
C ILE A 22 -0.64 -5.02 -6.00
N GLU A 23 -0.37 -6.26 -5.60
CA GLU A 23 -1.41 -7.29 -5.48
C GLU A 23 -2.45 -6.94 -4.39
N SER A 24 -2.00 -6.28 -3.32
CA SER A 24 -2.85 -5.82 -2.21
C SER A 24 -3.49 -4.45 -2.43
N ALA A 25 -3.49 -3.89 -3.65
CA ALA A 25 -3.96 -2.52 -3.92
C ALA A 25 -5.41 -2.26 -3.44
N ALA A 26 -6.27 -3.28 -3.53
CA ALA A 26 -7.65 -3.21 -3.02
C ALA A 26 -7.72 -2.88 -1.51
N THR A 27 -6.73 -3.31 -0.71
CA THR A 27 -6.64 -3.00 0.72
C THR A 27 -6.32 -1.53 1.01
N LEU A 28 -5.75 -0.84 0.03
CA LEU A 28 -5.38 0.57 0.07
C LEU A 28 -6.43 1.46 -0.61
N ASN A 29 -7.54 0.88 -1.08
CA ASN A 29 -8.56 1.55 -1.88
C ASN A 29 -7.92 2.27 -3.10
N ALA A 30 -7.03 1.55 -3.77
CA ALA A 30 -6.29 2.02 -4.93
C ALA A 30 -6.24 0.94 -6.01
N GLU A 31 -6.06 1.38 -7.24
CA GLU A 31 -5.82 0.49 -8.36
C GLU A 31 -4.36 0.02 -8.38
N ARG A 32 -4.12 -1.16 -8.94
CA ARG A 32 -2.78 -1.77 -9.02
C ARG A 32 -1.77 -0.86 -9.73
N PHE A 33 -2.22 -0.16 -10.78
CA PHE A 33 -1.39 0.78 -11.52
C PHE A 33 -1.05 2.05 -10.71
N GLU A 34 -1.94 2.47 -9.80
CA GLU A 34 -1.65 3.59 -8.89
C GLU A 34 -0.59 3.20 -7.87
N VAL A 35 -0.68 2.00 -7.30
CA VAL A 35 0.33 1.48 -6.37
C VAL A 35 1.67 1.29 -7.07
N ALA A 36 1.67 0.70 -8.27
CA ALA A 36 2.89 0.53 -9.07
C ALA A 36 3.53 1.88 -9.40
N GLY A 37 2.74 2.87 -9.82
CA GLY A 37 3.22 4.23 -10.10
C GLY A 37 3.76 4.93 -8.85
N ALA A 38 3.06 4.84 -7.73
CA ALA A 38 3.47 5.43 -6.45
C ALA A 38 4.77 4.82 -5.90
N LEU A 39 5.04 3.54 -6.18
CA LEU A 39 6.24 2.83 -5.73
C LEU A 39 7.33 2.72 -6.81
N PHE A 40 7.11 3.26 -8.01
CA PHE A 40 8.05 3.18 -9.13
C PHE A 40 9.42 3.76 -8.75
N ASP A 41 9.43 4.97 -8.19
CA ASP A 41 10.64 5.69 -7.79
C ASP A 41 11.13 5.33 -6.37
N LEU A 42 10.51 4.36 -5.70
CA LEU A 42 10.97 3.92 -4.38
C LEU A 42 12.31 3.17 -4.53
N ALA A 43 13.38 3.70 -3.93
CA ALA A 43 14.71 3.07 -4.00
C ALA A 43 14.77 1.70 -3.32
N THR A 44 13.88 1.41 -2.38
CA THR A 44 13.82 0.15 -1.65
C THR A 44 12.84 -0.83 -2.30
N GLU A 45 13.17 -2.13 -2.25
CA GLU A 45 12.27 -3.19 -2.73
C GLU A 45 11.07 -3.42 -1.81
N LYS A 46 11.21 -3.04 -0.53
CA LYS A 46 10.16 -3.18 0.49
C LYS A 46 9.72 -1.81 1.00
N ALA A 47 8.43 -1.70 1.31
CA ALA A 47 7.82 -0.50 1.88
C ALA A 47 6.89 -0.88 3.04
N GLY A 48 6.86 -0.05 4.08
CA GLY A 48 5.83 -0.13 5.11
C GLY A 48 4.52 0.52 4.64
N GLU A 49 3.39 0.14 5.25
CA GLU A 49 2.07 0.64 4.83
C GLU A 49 1.97 2.17 4.84
N THR A 50 2.53 2.81 5.88
CA THR A 50 2.53 4.27 6.03
C THR A 50 3.21 4.97 4.85
N GLU A 51 4.34 4.44 4.41
CA GLU A 51 5.09 5.02 3.28
C GLU A 51 4.36 4.83 1.96
N VAL A 52 3.78 3.64 1.75
CA VAL A 52 2.96 3.36 0.57
C VAL A 52 1.75 4.30 0.51
N ARG A 53 1.05 4.50 1.62
CA ARG A 53 -0.10 5.44 1.70
C ARG A 53 0.33 6.88 1.41
N ARG A 54 1.46 7.32 1.96
CA ARG A 54 2.01 8.66 1.71
C ARG A 54 2.35 8.86 0.24
N ARG A 55 3.02 7.88 -0.39
CA ARG A 55 3.38 7.94 -1.81
C ARG A 55 2.16 7.85 -2.72
N LEU A 56 1.17 7.02 -2.41
CA LEU A 56 -0.10 6.95 -3.13
C LEU A 56 -0.85 8.29 -3.10
N LYS A 57 -0.88 8.97 -1.95
CA LYS A 57 -1.49 10.29 -1.84
C LYS A 57 -0.79 11.30 -2.75
N GLN A 58 0.55 11.32 -2.75
CA GLN A 58 1.34 12.17 -3.63
C GLN A 58 1.11 11.85 -5.11
N TYR A 59 1.10 10.56 -5.48
CA TYR A 59 0.88 10.10 -6.85
C TYR A 59 -0.48 10.54 -7.41
N ARG A 60 -1.52 10.58 -6.57
CA ARG A 60 -2.86 11.06 -6.92
C ARG A 60 -2.97 12.59 -7.08
N GLY A 61 -1.86 13.32 -6.99
CA GLY A 61 -1.86 14.78 -7.02
C GLY A 61 -2.33 15.42 -5.70
N GLY A 62 -2.42 14.63 -4.61
CA GLY A 62 -2.60 15.17 -3.28
C GLY A 62 -1.29 15.79 -2.79
N ALA A 63 -0.99 16.99 -3.28
CA ALA A 63 0.00 17.86 -2.67
C ALA A 63 -0.37 18.10 -1.19
N GLU A 64 0.63 18.16 -0.31
CA GLU A 64 0.46 18.82 0.99
C GLU A 64 0.27 20.33 0.77
#